data_AF-A0A5D6WFE4-F1
#
_entry.id   AF-A0A5D6WFE4-F1
#
_cell.length_a   1.000
_cell.length_b   1.000
_cell.length_c   1.000
_cell.angle_alpha   90.00
_cell.angle_beta   90.00
_cell.angle_gamma   90.00
#
_symmetry.space_group_name_H-M   'P 1'
#
loop_
_entity.id
_entity.type
_entity.pdbx_description
1 polymer ?
#
loop_
_entity_poly.entity_id
_entity_poly.type
_entity_poly.pdbx_seq_one_letter_code
_entity_poly.pdbx_strand_id
1 'polypeptide(L)' 'MFKKIALAALAAVCVSIATPALASDYLGNPKSMKFHYSSCSTIKHPERFVEFSTRDDALAAGYVPCKRCNP' A
#
# COMPACT_ATOMS: atom_id res chain seq x y z
N MET A 1 -9.19 40.00 -34.86
CA MET A 1 -9.33 38.78 -35.69
C MET A 1 -7.93 38.26 -36.01
N PHE A 2 -7.77 36.94 -36.19
CA PHE A 2 -6.51 36.17 -36.35
C PHE A 2 -5.86 35.80 -35.00
N LYS A 3 -6.31 34.76 -34.28
CA LYS A 3 -6.27 33.29 -34.55
C LYS A 3 -4.84 32.72 -34.43
N LYS A 4 -4.75 31.59 -33.70
CA LYS A 4 -3.70 30.54 -33.65
C LYS A 4 -2.79 30.68 -32.40
N ILE A 5 -3.18 30.19 -31.23
CA ILE A 5 -3.24 28.78 -30.75
C ILE A 5 -1.87 28.09 -30.76
N ALA A 6 -1.36 27.92 -29.53
CA ALA A 6 -0.51 26.87 -28.93
C ALA A 6 0.52 26.08 -29.76
N LEU A 7 1.69 25.86 -29.14
CA LEU A 7 2.33 24.54 -29.14
C LEU A 7 3.21 24.37 -27.88
N ALA A 8 2.58 23.93 -26.79
CA ALA A 8 3.28 23.32 -25.66
C ALA A 8 3.43 21.84 -25.97
N ALA A 9 4.67 21.35 -26.05
CA ALA A 9 4.95 19.92 -26.17
C ALA A 9 5.65 19.45 -24.88
N LEU A 10 4.86 19.24 -23.82
CA LEU A 10 5.28 18.36 -22.72
C LEU A 10 4.99 16.92 -23.15
N ALA A 11 6.01 16.23 -23.65
CA ALA A 11 5.96 14.79 -23.82
C ALA A 11 6.14 14.14 -22.44
N ALA A 12 5.03 13.96 -21.72
CA ALA A 12 4.99 13.12 -20.53
C ALA A 12 5.00 11.66 -20.98
N VAL A 13 6.19 11.07 -21.08
CA VAL A 13 6.36 9.61 -21.26
C VAL A 13 5.90 8.93 -19.98
N CYS A 14 4.71 8.36 -20.01
CA CYS A 14 4.19 7.49 -18.96
C CYS A 14 4.87 6.11 -19.04
N VAL A 15 6.06 5.99 -18.44
CA VAL A 15 6.67 4.69 -18.19
C VAL A 15 5.82 3.98 -17.14
N SER A 16 4.96 3.09 -17.60
CA SER A 16 4.17 2.21 -16.71
C SER A 16 5.09 1.08 -16.26
N ILE A 17 5.88 1.34 -15.21
CA ILE A 17 6.66 0.30 -14.54
C ILE A 17 5.66 -0.62 -13.84
N ALA A 18 5.37 -1.78 -14.44
CA ALA A 18 4.64 -2.84 -13.77
C ALA A 18 5.49 -3.32 -12.60
N THR A 19 5.21 -2.80 -11.41
CA THR A 19 5.86 -3.27 -10.18
C THR A 19 5.41 -4.71 -9.95
N PRO A 20 6.32 -5.69 -9.80
CA PRO A 20 5.91 -7.01 -9.38
C PRO A 20 5.16 -6.88 -8.05
N ALA A 21 3.98 -7.49 -7.96
CA ALA A 21 3.23 -7.56 -6.71
C ALA A 21 4.05 -8.43 -5.75
N LEU A 22 4.98 -7.80 -5.03
CA LEU A 22 5.62 -8.39 -3.88
C LEU A 22 4.51 -8.70 -2.87
N ALA A 23 4.51 -9.92 -2.33
CA ALA A 23 3.62 -10.26 -1.24
C ALA A 23 3.78 -9.18 -0.15
N SER A 24 2.67 -8.54 0.24
CA SER A 24 2.71 -7.47 1.22
C SER A 24 3.27 -7.99 2.54
N ASP A 25 4.26 -7.30 3.09
CA ASP A 25 4.83 -7.63 4.38
C ASP A 25 3.89 -7.27 5.54
N TYR A 26 2.85 -6.45 5.32
CA TYR A 26 1.98 -5.96 6.37
C TYR A 26 0.54 -6.47 6.23
N LEU A 27 0.11 -7.27 7.21
CA LEU A 27 -1.24 -7.81 7.29
C LEU A 27 -2.02 -7.13 8.43
N GLY A 28 -3.10 -6.44 8.08
CA GLY A 28 -4.06 -5.83 9.00
C GLY A 28 -5.23 -6.74 9.35
N ASN A 29 -5.45 -7.02 10.63
CA ASN A 29 -6.62 -7.74 11.10
C ASN A 29 -7.82 -6.78 11.26
N PRO A 30 -8.86 -6.85 10.41
CA PRO A 30 -9.96 -5.90 10.45
C PRO A 30 -10.83 -6.01 11.72
N LYS A 31 -10.74 -7.13 12.46
CA LYS A 31 -11.48 -7.32 13.71
C LYS A 31 -10.78 -6.67 14.90
N SER A 32 -9.46 -6.72 14.95
CA SER A 32 -8.69 -6.17 16.10
C SER A 32 -8.10 -4.79 15.82
N MET A 33 -8.17 -4.31 14.57
CA MET A 33 -7.53 -3.09 14.09
C MET A 33 -6.02 -3.08 14.38
N LYS A 34 -5.38 -4.25 14.34
CA LYS A 34 -3.92 -4.39 14.49
C LYS A 34 -3.30 -4.88 13.20
N PHE A 35 -2.15 -4.33 12.82
CA PHE A 35 -1.36 -4.84 11.72
C PHE A 35 -0.08 -5.53 12.20
N HIS A 36 0.42 -6.44 11.37
CA HIS A 36 1.45 -7.41 11.69
C HIS A 36 2.39 -7.57 10.49
N TYR A 37 3.64 -7.98 10.72
CA TYR A 37 4.39 -8.63 9.63
C TYR A 37 3.69 -9.93 9.19
N SER A 38 3.75 -10.27 7.90
CA SER A 38 3.22 -11.52 7.33
C SER A 38 3.79 -12.77 8.02
N SER A 39 5.03 -12.68 8.53
CA SER A 39 5.74 -13.71 9.29
C SER A 39 5.36 -13.78 10.78
N CYS A 40 4.44 -12.93 11.27
CA CYS A 40 4.09 -12.88 12.68
C CYS A 40 3.43 -14.20 13.13
N SER A 41 4.05 -14.88 14.11
CA SER A 41 3.60 -16.16 14.66
C SER A 41 2.19 -16.18 15.26
N THR A 42 1.57 -15.01 15.45
CA THR A 42 0.18 -14.92 15.94
C THR A 42 -0.86 -15.06 14.84
N ILE A 43 -0.45 -14.95 13.58
CA ILE A 43 -1.35 -15.04 12.44
C ILE A 43 -1.65 -16.53 12.20
N LYS A 44 -2.92 -16.89 12.41
CA LYS A 44 -3.43 -18.25 12.15
C LYS A 44 -4.21 -18.36 10.83
N HIS A 45 -4.79 -17.24 10.40
CA HIS A 45 -5.71 -17.14 9.27
C HIS A 45 -5.37 -15.89 8.46
N PRO A 46 -4.21 -15.86 7.76
CA PRO A 46 -3.77 -14.69 6.98
C PRO A 46 -4.76 -14.29 5.90
N GLU A 47 -5.56 -15.23 5.37
CA GLU A 47 -6.55 -15.00 4.33
C GLU A 47 -7.71 -14.06 4.75
N ARG A 48 -7.82 -13.75 6.05
CA ARG A 48 -8.84 -12.84 6.60
C ARG A 48 -8.31 -11.44 6.87
N PHE A 49 -7.06 -11.17 6.53
CA PHE A 49 -6.39 -9.91 6.79
C PHE A 49 -6.40 -9.05 5.52
N VAL A 50 -6.30 -7.73 5.72
CA VAL A 50 -6.10 -6.75 4.66
C VAL A 50 -4.60 -6.58 4.46
N GLU A 51 -4.13 -6.64 3.23
CA GLU A 51 -2.73 -6.39 2.87
C GLU A 51 -2.46 -4.88 2.79
N PHE A 52 -1.33 -4.43 3.31
CA PHE A 52 -0.85 -3.06 3.23
C PHE A 52 0.55 -3.00 2.61
N SER A 53 0.75 -2.15 1.62
CA SER A 53 2.06 -2.03 0.97
C SER A 53 3.10 -1.40 1.89
N THR A 54 2.70 -0.47 2.75
CA THR A 54 3.58 0.20 3.69
C THR A 54 3.00 0.26 5.10
N ARG A 55 3.89 0.49 6.08
CA ARG A 55 3.51 0.77 7.47
C ARG A 55 2.58 1.98 7.58
N ASP A 56 2.89 3.04 6.83
CA ASP A 56 2.16 4.30 6.88
C ASP A 56 0.75 4.15 6.31
N ASP A 57 0.54 3.31 5.29
CA ASP A 57 -0.80 2.98 4.77
C ASP A 57 -1.67 2.31 5.85
N ALA A 58 -1.09 1.37 6.60
CA ALA A 58 -1.79 0.69 7.70
C ALA A 58 -2.15 1.68 8.82
N LEU A 59 -1.24 2.59 9.17
CA LEU A 59 -1.47 3.64 10.18
C LEU A 59 -2.54 4.64 9.71
N ALA A 60 -2.47 5.08 8.45
CA ALA A 60 -3.45 5.98 7.85
C ALA A 60 -4.84 5.34 7.76
N ALA A 61 -4.91 4.03 7.56
CA ALA A 61 -6.14 3.25 7.62
C ALA A 61 -6.67 3.01 9.06
N GLY A 62 -5.97 3.52 10.09
CA GLY A 62 -6.39 3.46 11.49
C GLY A 62 -5.98 2.20 12.23
N TYR A 63 -5.05 1.40 11.68
CA TYR A 63 -4.54 0.21 12.36
C TYR A 63 -3.40 0.56 13.32
N VAL A 64 -3.26 -0.22 14.39
CA VAL A 64 -2.21 -0.08 15.40
C VAL A 64 -1.17 -1.20 15.23
N PRO A 65 0.15 -0.93 15.35
CA PRO A 65 1.16 -1.97 15.19
C PRO A 65 1.04 -3.04 16.29
N CYS A 66 1.22 -4.31 15.91
CA CYS A 66 1.29 -5.40 16.85
C CYS A 66 2.56 -5.29 17.71
N LYS A 67 2.40 -5.20 19.03
CA LYS A 67 3.53 -5.11 19.98
C LYS A 67 4.48 -6.31 19.99
N ARG A 68 4.07 -7.46 19.41
CA ARG A 68 4.88 -8.69 19.41
C ARG A 68 5.86 -8.72 18.24
N CYS A 69 5.37 -8.57 17.01
CA CYS A 69 6.25 -8.52 15.84
C CYS A 69 6.80 -7.12 15.57
N ASN A 70 6.28 -6.10 16.27
CA ASN A 70 6.66 -4.69 16.17
C ASN A 70 6.91 -4.25 14.72
N PRO A 71 5.89 -4.42 13.86
CA PRO A 71 5.97 -3.98 12.48
C PRO A 71 6.00 -2.47 12.40
#